data_AF-A0A9E5FJD2-F1
#
_entry.id   AF-A0A9E5FJD2-F1
#
_cell.length_a   1.000
_cell.length_b   1.000
_cell.length_c   1.000
_cell.angle_alpha   90.00
_cell.angle_beta   90.00
_cell.angle_gamma   90.00
#
_symmetry.space_group_name_H-M   'P 1'
#
loop_
_entity.id
_entity.type
_entity.pdbx_description
1 polymer ?
#
loop_
_entity_poly.entity_id
_entity_poly.type
_entity_poly.pdbx_seq_one_letter_code
_entity_poly.pdbx_strand_id
1 'polypeptide(L)'
;MTPCSVYPRQTITHTLTMKTLLLTLSLCFCVLTFSQQLIIQVDEVQSYYGDTTQTLEEVLNGPLHDDIPVPKNCRYVINTAKPSVAFYRDDVLEGSSPVKITYDQDYMVIDLLEIGFDIGLIVNLTNESILLYDNRPPYVEYMKFTKCQILKSP
;
A
#
# COMPACT_ATOMS: atom_id res chain seq x y z
N MET A 1 30.28 -40.23 67.03
CA MET A 1 28.97 -39.60 67.27
C MET A 1 29.12 -38.09 67.09
N THR A 2 28.08 -37.43 66.52
CA THR A 2 27.95 -36.04 65.99
C THR A 2 28.31 -35.84 64.50
N PRO A 3 27.63 -34.96 63.74
CA PRO A 3 26.26 -35.18 63.24
C PRO A 3 26.11 -34.92 61.72
N CYS A 4 25.01 -35.42 61.14
CA CYS A 4 24.59 -35.13 59.77
C CYS A 4 24.25 -33.64 59.59
N SER A 5 24.82 -33.01 58.57
CA SER A 5 24.45 -31.67 58.09
C SER A 5 23.30 -31.80 57.09
N VAL A 6 22.17 -31.17 57.41
CA VAL A 6 21.03 -30.93 56.51
C VAL A 6 21.06 -29.43 56.18
N TYR A 7 21.14 -29.09 54.89
CA TYR A 7 20.90 -27.74 54.37
C TYR A 7 20.20 -27.83 53.00
N PRO A 8 19.46 -26.79 52.58
CA PRO A 8 18.08 -26.93 52.11
C PRO A 8 17.99 -26.86 50.59
N ARG A 9 16.99 -27.53 50.02
CA ARG A 9 16.62 -27.43 48.61
C ARG A 9 15.94 -26.06 48.40
N GLN A 10 16.70 -25.06 47.97
CA GLN A 10 16.16 -23.74 47.68
C GLN A 10 15.26 -23.76 46.44
N THR A 11 14.10 -23.14 46.62
CA THR A 11 12.97 -22.92 45.72
C THR A 11 13.36 -21.97 44.58
N ILE A 12 14.12 -22.45 43.60
CA ILE A 12 14.46 -21.68 42.39
C ILE A 12 13.67 -22.28 41.22
N THR A 13 12.40 -21.92 41.09
CA THR A 13 11.61 -22.40 39.94
C THR A 13 10.52 -21.42 39.50
N HIS A 14 9.98 -20.60 40.40
CA HIS A 14 8.85 -19.71 40.08
C HIS A 14 9.22 -18.37 39.41
N THR A 15 10.44 -17.85 39.60
CA THR A 15 10.86 -16.57 39.02
C THR A 15 11.39 -16.68 37.58
N LEU A 16 11.87 -17.86 37.18
CA LEU A 16 12.34 -18.12 35.82
C LEU A 16 11.16 -18.23 34.86
N THR A 17 10.12 -18.99 35.21
CA THR A 17 8.94 -19.21 34.36
C THR A 17 8.20 -17.92 34.03
N MET A 18 8.09 -16.99 34.98
CA MET A 18 7.39 -15.72 34.76
C MET A 18 8.14 -14.78 33.78
N LYS A 19 9.48 -14.80 33.80
CA LYS A 19 10.32 -14.01 32.89
C LYS A 19 10.29 -14.58 31.47
N THR A 20 10.33 -15.91 31.33
CA THR A 20 10.23 -16.56 30.03
C THR A 20 8.87 -16.31 29.39
N LEU A 21 7.79 -16.34 30.17
CA LEU A 21 6.43 -16.07 29.70
C LEU A 21 6.29 -14.64 29.13
N LEU A 22 6.83 -13.65 29.83
CA LEU A 22 6.84 -12.25 29.39
C LEU A 22 7.66 -12.05 28.10
N LEU A 23 8.78 -12.76 27.96
CA LEU A 23 9.61 -12.72 26.76
C LEU A 23 8.91 -13.36 25.55
N THR A 24 8.23 -14.49 25.75
CA THR A 24 7.45 -15.13 24.68
C THR A 24 6.21 -14.33 24.31
N LEU A 25 5.60 -13.63 25.27
CA LEU A 25 4.47 -12.75 25.00
C LEU A 25 4.91 -11.54 24.16
N SER A 26 6.05 -10.91 24.50
CA SER A 26 6.57 -9.79 23.70
C SER A 26 7.00 -10.23 22.30
N LEU A 27 7.60 -11.43 22.17
CA LEU A 27 7.92 -12.00 20.86
C LEU A 27 6.66 -12.24 20.03
N CYS A 28 5.58 -12.75 20.63
CA CYS A 28 4.30 -12.94 19.96
C CYS A 28 3.63 -11.62 19.55
N PHE A 29 3.74 -10.56 20.38
CA PHE A 29 3.21 -9.24 20.03
C PHE A 29 3.98 -8.56 18.90
N CYS A 30 5.29 -8.84 18.74
CA CYS A 30 6.06 -8.37 17.59
C CYS A 30 5.66 -9.03 16.26
N VAL A 31 5.02 -10.21 16.27
CA VAL A 31 4.52 -10.88 15.05
C VAL A 31 3.20 -10.27 14.58
N LEU A 32 2.49 -9.54 15.43
CA LEU A 32 1.22 -8.87 15.12
C LEU A 32 1.40 -7.47 14.50
N THR A 33 2.57 -7.11 14.00
CA THR A 33 2.72 -5.90 13.19
C THR A 33 2.06 -6.15 11.82
N PHE A 34 0.74 -5.94 11.78
CA PHE A 34 -0.10 -6.02 10.60
C PHE A 34 0.50 -5.21 9.44
N SER A 35 0.80 -5.88 8.34
CA SER A 35 1.21 -5.23 7.10
C SER A 35 -0.07 -4.83 6.38
N GLN A 36 -0.62 -3.66 6.71
CA GLN A 36 -1.77 -3.15 5.99
C GLN A 36 -1.42 -2.96 4.49
N GLN A 37 -2.07 -3.73 3.64
CA GLN A 37 -1.98 -3.56 2.19
C GLN A 37 -3.34 -3.11 1.65
N LEU A 38 -3.28 -2.13 0.74
CA LEU A 38 -4.41 -1.75 -0.09
C LEU A 38 -4.20 -2.40 -1.47
N ILE A 39 -5.13 -3.25 -1.88
CA ILE A 39 -5.09 -3.87 -3.19
C ILE A 39 -6.16 -3.21 -4.05
N ILE A 40 -5.75 -2.62 -5.16
CA ILE A 40 -6.64 -2.06 -6.17
C ILE A 40 -6.65 -3.04 -7.34
N GLN A 41 -7.73 -3.80 -7.49
CA GLN A 41 -7.95 -4.63 -8.67
C GLN A 41 -8.63 -3.78 -9.74
N VAL A 42 -8.07 -3.75 -10.95
CA VAL A 42 -8.51 -2.91 -12.06
C VAL A 42 -8.98 -3.81 -13.19
N ASP A 43 -10.28 -3.74 -13.49
CA ASP A 43 -10.91 -4.52 -14.55
C ASP A 43 -11.08 -3.70 -15.84
N GLU A 44 -11.16 -2.37 -15.73
CA GLU A 44 -11.40 -1.47 -16.86
C GLU A 44 -10.84 -0.08 -16.58
N VAL A 45 -10.22 0.54 -17.60
CA VAL A 45 -9.69 1.90 -17.54
C VAL A 45 -10.12 2.71 -18.75
N GLN A 46 -10.28 4.01 -18.55
CA GLN A 46 -10.47 4.99 -19.61
C GLN A 46 -9.32 6.01 -19.53
N SER A 47 -8.62 6.22 -20.64
CA SER A 47 -7.51 7.16 -20.72
C SER A 47 -7.95 8.49 -21.33
N TYR A 48 -7.48 9.58 -20.74
CA TYR A 48 -7.63 10.94 -21.22
C TYR A 48 -6.24 11.54 -21.43
N TYR A 49 -6.04 12.16 -22.60
CA TYR A 49 -4.76 12.75 -22.97
C TYR A 49 -4.91 14.27 -23.13
N GLY A 50 -3.92 14.99 -22.61
CA GLY A 50 -3.76 16.43 -22.78
C GLY A 50 -2.30 16.81 -23.06
N ASP A 51 -2.07 18.12 -23.20
CA ASP A 51 -0.71 18.68 -23.17
C ASP A 51 -0.35 19.19 -21.75
N THR A 52 0.92 19.49 -21.51
CA THR A 52 1.39 19.97 -20.19
C THR A 52 0.88 21.36 -19.79
N THR A 53 0.11 22.05 -20.65
CA THR A 53 -0.50 23.34 -20.33
C THR A 53 -1.90 23.19 -19.74
N GLN A 54 -2.55 22.04 -19.95
CA GLN A 54 -3.87 21.76 -19.39
C GLN A 54 -3.78 21.26 -17.94
N THR A 55 -4.69 21.74 -17.11
CA THR A 55 -4.91 21.26 -15.74
C THR A 55 -5.69 19.94 -15.75
N LEU A 56 -5.63 19.20 -14.63
CA LEU A 56 -6.43 17.98 -14.44
C LEU A 56 -7.93 18.22 -14.72
N GLU A 57 -8.49 19.30 -14.20
CA GLU A 57 -9.90 19.63 -14.38
C GLU A 57 -10.22 19.89 -15.86
N GLU A 58 -9.32 20.55 -16.60
CA GLU A 58 -9.48 20.78 -18.03
C GLU A 58 -9.40 19.48 -18.84
N VAL A 59 -8.47 18.58 -18.52
CA VAL A 59 -8.38 17.28 -19.21
C VAL A 59 -9.59 16.40 -18.92
N LEU A 60 -10.12 16.39 -17.69
CA LEU A 60 -11.31 15.61 -17.36
C LEU A 60 -12.62 16.17 -17.95
N ASN A 61 -12.73 17.49 -18.11
CA ASN A 61 -13.94 18.14 -18.64
C ASN A 61 -13.92 18.36 -20.16
N GLY A 62 -12.73 18.38 -20.78
CA GLY A 62 -12.53 18.65 -22.21
C GLY A 62 -11.20 18.07 -22.72
N PRO A 63 -11.04 16.73 -22.69
CA PRO A 63 -9.80 16.09 -23.13
C PRO A 63 -9.52 16.39 -24.61
N LEU A 64 -8.24 16.59 -24.96
CA LEU A 64 -7.84 16.66 -26.38
C LEU A 64 -8.07 15.33 -27.09
N HIS A 65 -7.90 14.24 -26.35
CA HIS A 65 -8.19 12.88 -26.80
C HIS A 65 -8.76 12.05 -25.65
N ASP A 66 -9.82 11.32 -25.95
CA ASP A 66 -10.53 10.44 -25.02
C ASP A 66 -10.67 9.07 -25.66
N ASP A 67 -10.17 8.05 -24.97
CA ASP A 67 -10.31 6.67 -25.40
C ASP A 67 -11.61 6.05 -24.92
N ILE A 68 -12.09 5.04 -25.63
CA ILE A 68 -13.15 4.18 -25.08
C ILE A 68 -12.59 3.36 -23.90
N PRO A 69 -13.39 3.05 -22.86
CA PRO A 69 -12.94 2.19 -21.78
C PRO A 69 -12.44 0.83 -22.29
N VAL A 70 -11.26 0.43 -21.83
CA VAL A 70 -10.58 -0.81 -22.22
C VAL A 70 -10.45 -1.73 -21.02
N PRO A 71 -10.81 -3.02 -21.14
CA PRO A 71 -10.56 -3.99 -20.10
C PRO A 71 -9.08 -4.06 -19.74
N LYS A 72 -8.79 -4.06 -18.45
CA LYS A 72 -7.46 -4.32 -17.90
C LYS A 72 -7.59 -5.50 -16.94
N ASN A 73 -6.57 -6.32 -16.89
CA ASN A 73 -6.46 -7.38 -15.89
C ASN A 73 -5.21 -7.11 -15.07
N CYS A 74 -5.26 -6.04 -14.29
CA CYS A 74 -4.11 -5.62 -13.50
C CYS A 74 -4.50 -5.29 -12.06
N ARG A 75 -3.52 -5.30 -11.17
CA ARG A 75 -3.70 -4.84 -9.79
C ARG A 75 -2.51 -4.05 -9.29
N TYR A 76 -2.80 -3.05 -8.46
CA TYR A 76 -1.82 -2.32 -7.68
C TYR A 76 -1.90 -2.80 -6.24
N VAL A 77 -0.77 -3.23 -5.68
CA VAL A 77 -0.65 -3.63 -4.27
C VAL A 77 0.17 -2.59 -3.54
N ILE A 78 -0.49 -1.77 -2.73
CA ILE A 78 0.11 -0.66 -2.00
C ILE A 78 0.37 -1.12 -0.57
N ASN A 79 1.63 -1.17 -0.17
CA ASN A 79 2.02 -1.47 1.20
C ASN A 79 2.15 -0.16 1.98
N THR A 80 1.28 0.07 2.96
CA THR A 80 1.29 1.31 3.75
C THR A 80 2.29 1.26 4.91
N ALA A 81 2.61 0.07 5.42
CA ALA A 81 3.61 -0.12 6.48
C ALA A 81 5.05 0.07 5.98
N LYS A 82 5.31 -0.36 4.74
CA LYS A 82 6.55 -0.12 3.99
C LYS A 82 6.17 0.56 2.67
N PRO A 83 6.06 1.90 2.65
CA PRO A 83 5.54 2.69 1.52
C PRO A 83 6.13 2.27 0.18
N SER A 84 5.40 1.40 -0.51
CA SER A 84 5.75 0.89 -1.83
C SER A 84 4.48 0.47 -2.57
N VAL A 85 4.56 0.47 -3.89
CA VAL A 85 3.51 -0.08 -4.75
C VAL A 85 4.12 -1.17 -5.62
N ALA A 86 3.44 -2.29 -5.74
CA ALA A 86 3.75 -3.34 -6.69
C ALA A 86 2.63 -3.40 -7.75
N PHE A 87 3.02 -3.42 -9.02
CA PHE A 87 2.12 -3.49 -10.15
C PHE A 87 2.14 -4.89 -10.75
N TYR A 88 0.96 -5.50 -10.89
CA TYR A 88 0.78 -6.81 -11.50
C TYR A 88 -0.12 -6.71 -12.72
N ARG A 89 0.22 -7.41 -13.79
CA ARG A 89 -0.63 -7.60 -14.97
C ARG A 89 -0.76 -9.10 -15.23
N ASP A 90 -1.98 -9.59 -15.40
CA ASP A 90 -2.26 -11.02 -15.57
C ASP A 90 -1.58 -11.88 -14.48
N ASP A 91 -1.66 -11.40 -13.23
CA ASP A 91 -0.99 -11.95 -12.03
C ASP A 91 0.54 -12.00 -12.06
N VAL A 92 1.20 -11.47 -13.09
CA VAL A 92 2.65 -11.34 -13.19
C VAL A 92 3.11 -10.00 -12.61
N LEU A 93 4.13 -10.03 -11.74
CA LEU A 93 4.76 -8.80 -11.21
C LEU A 93 5.55 -8.12 -12.34
N GLU A 94 5.09 -6.94 -12.74
CA GLU A 94 5.72 -6.11 -13.77
C GLU A 94 6.74 -5.16 -13.16
N GLY A 95 6.47 -4.65 -11.95
CA GLY A 95 7.38 -3.73 -11.29
C GLY A 95 6.98 -3.39 -9.85
N SER A 96 7.92 -2.81 -9.12
CA SER A 96 7.69 -2.28 -7.78
C SER A 96 8.48 -1.01 -7.56
N SER A 97 7.85 0.00 -6.98
CA SER A 97 8.47 1.29 -6.72
C SER A 97 8.22 1.74 -5.28
N PRO A 98 9.18 2.42 -4.63
CA PRO A 98 8.90 3.15 -3.40
C PRO A 98 7.88 4.25 -3.68
N VAL A 99 7.03 4.55 -2.70
CA VAL A 99 6.01 5.60 -2.83
C VAL A 99 6.01 6.53 -1.63
N LYS A 100 5.50 7.73 -1.85
CA LYS A 100 5.09 8.64 -0.78
C LYS A 100 3.56 8.62 -0.73
N ILE A 101 3.00 8.44 0.46
CA ILE A 101 1.55 8.40 0.66
C ILE A 101 1.17 9.62 1.48
N THR A 102 0.26 10.43 0.96
CA THR A 102 -0.34 11.58 1.63
C THR A 102 -1.85 11.42 1.71
N TYR A 103 -2.41 11.79 2.86
CA TYR A 103 -3.84 11.78 3.08
C TYR A 103 -4.34 13.23 3.13
N ASP A 104 -5.33 13.54 2.31
CA ASP A 104 -5.99 14.84 2.29
C ASP A 104 -7.51 14.65 2.25
N GLN A 105 -8.17 14.92 3.38
CA GLN A 105 -9.60 14.69 3.57
C GLN A 105 -10.03 13.27 3.14
N ASP A 106 -10.79 13.18 2.06
CA ASP A 106 -11.34 11.94 1.51
C ASP A 106 -10.40 11.28 0.48
N TYR A 107 -9.23 11.85 0.24
CA TYR A 107 -8.29 11.41 -0.77
C TYR A 107 -7.03 10.80 -0.14
N MET A 108 -6.60 9.68 -0.70
CA MET A 108 -5.27 9.11 -0.53
C MET A 108 -4.49 9.30 -1.82
N VAL A 109 -3.45 10.14 -1.76
CA VAL A 109 -2.55 10.45 -2.88
C VAL A 109 -1.27 9.64 -2.72
N ILE A 110 -0.88 8.93 -3.77
CA ILE A 110 0.26 8.02 -3.80
C ILE A 110 1.20 8.49 -4.90
N ASP A 111 2.28 9.16 -4.52
CA ASP A 111 3.32 9.59 -5.45
C ASP A 111 4.31 8.44 -5.66
N LEU A 112 4.49 7.98 -6.90
CA LEU A 112 5.55 7.02 -7.24
C LEU A 112 6.87 7.76 -7.24
N LEU A 113 7.81 7.33 -6.38
CA LEU A 113 9.13 7.93 -6.28
C LEU A 113 10.05 7.38 -7.37
N GLU A 114 9.67 7.61 -8.63
CA GLU A 114 10.49 7.35 -9.81
C GLU A 114 11.29 8.61 -10.16
N ILE A 115 12.59 8.47 -10.43
CA ILE A 115 13.48 9.63 -10.60
C ILE A 115 13.04 10.44 -11.83
N GLY A 116 12.56 11.66 -11.59
CA GLY A 116 12.29 12.65 -12.64
C GLY A 116 10.93 12.55 -13.31
N PHE A 117 10.01 11.74 -12.79
CA PHE A 117 8.64 11.64 -13.32
C PHE A 117 7.59 11.99 -12.25
N ASP A 118 6.55 12.68 -12.67
CA ASP A 118 5.40 13.03 -11.83
C ASP A 118 4.27 12.04 -12.11
N ILE A 119 4.29 10.91 -11.39
CA ILE A 119 3.37 9.79 -11.58
C ILE A 119 2.79 9.39 -10.25
N GLY A 120 1.50 9.10 -10.23
CA GLY A 120 0.86 8.69 -9.01
C GLY A 120 -0.55 8.18 -9.18
N LEU A 121 -1.14 7.83 -8.05
CA LEU A 121 -2.53 7.41 -7.93
C LEU A 121 -3.23 8.35 -6.95
N ILE A 122 -4.41 8.81 -7.33
CA ILE A 122 -5.34 9.53 -6.46
C ILE A 122 -6.52 8.59 -6.21
N VAL A 123 -6.66 8.15 -4.97
CA VAL A 123 -7.73 7.26 -4.52
C VAL A 123 -8.71 8.08 -3.69
N ASN A 124 -9.94 8.23 -4.16
CA ASN A 124 -11.02 8.80 -3.35
C ASN A 124 -11.66 7.67 -2.52
N LEU A 125 -11.53 7.78 -1.20
CA LEU A 125 -11.96 6.76 -0.24
C LEU A 125 -13.48 6.77 -0.01
N THR A 126 -14.19 7.84 -0.39
CA THR A 126 -15.63 7.99 -0.18
C THR A 126 -16.44 7.36 -1.31
N ASN A 127 -16.04 7.60 -2.56
CA ASN A 127 -16.73 7.08 -3.74
C ASN A 127 -16.00 5.91 -4.41
N GLU A 128 -14.89 5.45 -3.83
CA GLU A 128 -14.03 4.37 -4.31
C GLU A 128 -13.55 4.59 -5.76
N SER A 129 -13.42 5.84 -6.19
CA SER A 129 -12.88 6.20 -7.50
C SER A 129 -11.37 6.36 -7.46
N ILE A 130 -10.72 5.99 -8.56
CA ILE A 130 -9.26 5.98 -8.66
C ILE A 130 -8.85 6.60 -9.98
N LEU A 131 -7.87 7.51 -9.89
CA LEU A 131 -7.25 8.16 -11.02
C LEU A 131 -5.74 7.89 -10.97
N LEU A 132 -5.18 7.36 -12.05
CA LEU A 132 -3.75 7.38 -12.29
C LEU A 132 -3.41 8.64 -13.08
N TYR A 133 -2.34 9.32 -12.70
CA TYR A 133 -1.77 10.41 -13.49
C TYR A 133 -0.34 10.07 -13.89
N ASP A 134 0.01 10.42 -15.13
CA ASP A 134 1.39 10.38 -15.65
C ASP A 134 1.68 11.70 -16.36
N ASN A 135 2.41 12.59 -15.67
CA ASN A 135 2.75 13.91 -16.16
C ASN A 135 4.23 13.93 -16.58
N ARG A 136 4.45 13.84 -17.89
CA ARG A 136 5.77 13.73 -18.52
C ARG A 136 5.86 14.64 -19.73
N PRO A 137 6.66 15.72 -19.71
CA PRO A 137 6.77 16.64 -20.85
C PRO A 137 7.07 15.90 -22.16
N PRO A 138 6.34 16.20 -23.26
CA PRO A 138 5.36 17.28 -23.43
C PRO A 138 3.89 16.89 -23.17
N TYR A 139 3.63 15.75 -22.53
CA TYR A 139 2.31 15.12 -22.46
C TYR A 139 1.85 14.87 -21.02
N VAL A 140 0.53 14.84 -20.83
CA VAL A 140 -0.10 14.39 -19.59
C VAL A 140 -1.15 13.32 -19.88
N GLU A 141 -1.05 12.19 -19.19
CA GLU A 141 -2.09 11.15 -19.13
C GLU A 141 -2.86 11.22 -17.83
N TYR A 142 -4.16 11.00 -17.93
CA TYR A 142 -4.96 10.59 -16.81
C TYR A 142 -5.72 9.32 -17.17
N MET A 143 -5.57 8.26 -16.37
CA MET A 143 -6.35 7.04 -16.52
C MET A 143 -7.35 6.94 -15.38
N LYS A 144 -8.65 7.00 -15.70
CA LYS A 144 -9.71 6.74 -14.74
C LYS A 144 -10.00 5.26 -14.70
N PHE A 145 -10.00 4.69 -13.51
CA PHE A 145 -10.36 3.28 -13.34
C PHE A 145 -11.89 3.20 -13.26
N THR A 146 -12.53 2.77 -14.35
CA THR A 146 -13.98 2.76 -14.49
C THR A 146 -14.63 1.56 -13.82
N LYS A 147 -13.86 0.47 -13.61
CA LYS A 147 -14.26 -0.70 -12.84
C LYS A 147 -13.10 -1.22 -12.00
N CYS A 148 -13.21 -1.09 -10.67
CA CYS A 148 -12.17 -1.54 -9.75
C CYS A 148 -12.75 -2.01 -8.40
N GLN A 149 -11.93 -2.72 -7.62
CA GLN A 149 -12.22 -3.11 -6.24
C GLN A 149 -11.05 -2.78 -5.33
N ILE A 150 -11.35 -2.20 -4.17
CA ILE A 150 -10.37 -1.88 -3.13
C ILE A 150 -10.46 -2.92 -2.02
N LEU A 151 -9.45 -3.80 -1.91
CA LEU A 151 -9.37 -4.81 -0.86
C LEU A 151 -8.36 -4.40 0.21
N LYS A 152 -8.75 -4.52 1.47
CA LYS A 152 -7.86 -4.29 2.63
C LYS A 152 -7.33 -5.63 3.10
N SER A 153 -6.01 -5.84 3.00
CA SER A 153 -5.36 -7.00 3.63
C SER A 153 -4.82 -6.61 5.01
N PRO A 154 -5.10 -7.40 6.06
CA PRO A 154 -4.44 -7.26 7.35
C PRO A 154 -2.94 -7.55 7.28
#